data_AF-A0A2Z6S0E5-F1
#
_entry.id   AF-A0A2Z6S0E5-F1
#
_cell.length_a   1.000
_cell.length_b   1.000
_cell.length_c   1.000
_cell.angle_alpha   90.00
_cell.angle_beta   90.00
_cell.angle_gamma   90.00
#
_symmetry.space_group_name_H-M   'P 1'
#
loop_
_entity.id
_entity.type
_entity.pdbx_description
1 polymer ?
#
loop_
_entity_poly.entity_id
_entity_poly.type
_entity_poly.pdbx_seq_one_letter_code
_entity_poly.pdbx_strand_id
1 'polypeptide(L)'
;MPPIKKTREISQEPCLMSSMLIKVFTFLNSNFDMWTKDSYGACNKAKETTKITWDVKTTLNIVNSCIEVTEEYIRTGNKSSSCNAIIWNNKMLNGLIGRFCYKITKRVESQQETMEDLMNDDGIENILSTDQVVTETFVSQKDTSFSVKEFNKLYNKKVKNVNHLATKSKEEIEDTRKKQVEEIFQLWSKLEKTIEDESNKIRKIYEKFNKF
;
A
#
# COMPACT_ATOMS: atom_id res chain seq x y z
N MET A 1 -43.97 -21.90 20.61
CA MET A 1 -43.03 -21.94 19.46
C MET A 1 -41.76 -21.20 19.85
N PRO A 2 -40.58 -21.82 19.82
CA PRO A 2 -39.32 -21.10 20.00
C PRO A 2 -39.00 -20.28 18.74
N PRO A 3 -38.35 -19.11 18.86
CA PRO A 3 -38.03 -18.28 17.71
C PRO A 3 -36.88 -18.90 16.91
N ILE A 4 -37.14 -19.13 15.61
CA ILE A 4 -36.15 -19.58 14.63
C ILE A 4 -35.07 -18.50 14.51
N LYS A 5 -33.83 -18.84 14.88
CA LYS A 5 -32.66 -17.99 14.64
C LYS A 5 -32.49 -17.81 13.14
N LYS A 6 -32.72 -16.60 12.62
CA LYS A 6 -32.32 -16.20 11.27
C LYS A 6 -30.81 -16.35 11.14
N THR A 7 -30.37 -17.35 10.39
CA THR A 7 -28.98 -17.47 9.95
C THR A 7 -28.66 -16.23 9.13
N ARG A 8 -27.68 -15.46 9.60
CA ARG A 8 -27.14 -14.28 8.90
C ARG A 8 -26.54 -14.78 7.59
N GLU A 9 -27.16 -14.50 6.46
CA GLU A 9 -26.54 -14.63 5.15
C GLU A 9 -25.26 -13.78 5.16
N ILE A 10 -24.11 -14.43 5.14
CA ILE A 10 -22.83 -13.77 4.90
C ILE A 10 -22.87 -13.37 3.42
N SER A 11 -23.11 -12.08 3.15
CA SER A 11 -23.07 -11.53 1.79
C SER A 11 -21.74 -11.93 1.12
N GLN A 12 -21.83 -12.80 0.10
CA GLN A 12 -20.69 -13.30 -0.69
C GLN A 12 -20.16 -12.25 -1.70
N GLU A 13 -20.89 -11.15 -1.84
CA GLU A 13 -20.70 -10.09 -2.83
C GLU A 13 -19.33 -9.39 -2.74
N PRO A 14 -18.80 -9.02 -1.54
CA PRO A 14 -17.51 -8.34 -1.44
C PRO A 14 -16.32 -9.23 -1.82
N CYS A 15 -16.44 -10.55 -1.62
CA CYS A 15 -15.40 -11.52 -1.91
C CYS A 15 -15.27 -11.77 -3.42
N LEU A 16 -16.40 -11.87 -4.12
CA LEU A 16 -16.45 -12.02 -5.58
C LEU A 16 -15.89 -10.78 -6.29
N MET A 17 -16.28 -9.57 -5.84
CA MET A 17 -15.75 -8.31 -6.38
C MET A 17 -14.23 -8.22 -6.19
N SER A 18 -13.72 -8.58 -5.01
CA SER A 18 -12.27 -8.57 -4.72
C SER A 18 -11.50 -9.50 -5.66
N SER A 19 -12.02 -10.71 -5.92
CA SER A 19 -11.39 -11.69 -6.81
C SER A 19 -11.31 -11.21 -8.26
N MET A 20 -12.39 -10.61 -8.77
CA MET A 20 -12.43 -10.04 -10.12
C MET A 20 -11.43 -8.88 -10.26
N LEU A 21 -11.37 -7.97 -9.28
CA LEU A 21 -10.40 -6.87 -9.28
C LEU A 21 -8.95 -7.36 -9.23
N ILE A 22 -8.66 -8.38 -8.42
CA ILE A 22 -7.31 -8.95 -8.36
C ILE A 22 -6.88 -9.43 -9.75
N LYS A 23 -7.76 -10.15 -10.47
CA LYS A 23 -7.45 -10.63 -11.83
C LYS A 23 -7.20 -9.47 -12.79
N VAL A 24 -8.08 -8.46 -12.80
CA VAL A 24 -7.96 -7.29 -13.67
C VAL A 24 -6.66 -6.53 -13.38
N PHE A 25 -6.42 -6.15 -12.13
CA PHE A 25 -5.22 -5.39 -11.77
C PHE A 25 -3.93 -6.20 -11.94
N THR A 26 -3.97 -7.52 -11.81
CA THR A 26 -2.80 -8.37 -12.14
C THR A 26 -2.47 -8.29 -13.63
N PHE A 27 -3.48 -8.41 -14.49
CA PHE A 27 -3.30 -8.29 -15.93
C PHE A 27 -2.79 -6.90 -16.32
N LEU A 28 -3.43 -5.83 -15.82
CA LEU A 28 -3.07 -4.46 -16.15
C LEU A 28 -1.67 -4.09 -15.65
N ASN A 29 -1.28 -4.53 -14.44
CA ASN A 29 0.09 -4.31 -13.96
C ASN A 29 1.13 -4.98 -14.85
N SER A 30 0.82 -6.15 -15.40
CA SER A 30 1.73 -6.90 -16.28
C SER A 30 1.78 -6.33 -17.70
N ASN A 31 0.71 -5.65 -18.13
CA ASN A 31 0.56 -5.08 -19.46
C ASN A 31 0.36 -3.55 -19.41
N PHE A 32 1.16 -2.87 -18.58
CA PHE A 32 0.97 -1.45 -18.28
C PHE A 32 1.07 -0.54 -19.53
N ASP A 33 1.93 -0.89 -20.48
CA ASP A 33 2.07 -0.15 -21.73
C ASP A 33 0.80 -0.17 -22.59
N MET A 34 0.00 -1.22 -22.44
CA MET A 34 -1.30 -1.30 -23.10
C MET A 34 -2.30 -0.32 -22.49
N TRP A 35 -2.36 -0.26 -21.16
CA TRP A 35 -3.25 0.66 -20.43
C TRP A 35 -2.99 2.12 -20.82
N THR A 36 -1.73 2.48 -20.88
CA THR A 36 -1.29 3.85 -21.17
C THR A 36 -1.47 4.25 -22.64
N LYS A 37 -1.50 3.29 -23.55
CA LYS A 37 -1.81 3.51 -24.97
C LYS A 37 -3.31 3.58 -25.22
N ASP A 38 -4.06 2.66 -24.62
CA ASP A 38 -5.51 2.53 -24.78
C ASP A 38 -6.08 1.83 -23.54
N SER A 39 -6.59 2.62 -22.59
CA SER A 39 -7.14 2.11 -21.33
C SER A 39 -8.40 1.28 -21.55
N TYR A 40 -9.23 1.62 -22.54
CA TYR A 40 -10.42 0.87 -22.89
C TYR A 40 -10.06 -0.50 -23.49
N GLY A 41 -9.14 -0.52 -24.46
CA GLY A 41 -8.63 -1.75 -25.07
C GLY A 41 -7.89 -2.65 -24.07
N ALA A 42 -7.16 -2.06 -23.12
CA ALA A 42 -6.53 -2.79 -22.02
C ALA A 42 -7.58 -3.46 -21.11
N CYS A 43 -8.66 -2.76 -20.76
CA CYS A 43 -9.79 -3.34 -20.03
C CYS A 43 -10.50 -4.44 -20.82
N ASN A 44 -10.68 -4.28 -22.13
CA ASN A 44 -11.29 -5.31 -22.97
C ASN A 44 -10.44 -6.60 -22.99
N LYS A 45 -9.13 -6.47 -23.22
CA LYS A 45 -8.21 -7.62 -23.18
C LYS A 45 -8.10 -8.25 -21.79
N ALA A 46 -8.14 -7.43 -20.73
CA ALA A 46 -8.20 -7.93 -19.37
C ALA A 46 -9.45 -8.78 -19.17
N LYS A 47 -10.62 -8.32 -19.63
CA LYS A 47 -11.88 -9.07 -19.57
C LYS A 47 -11.79 -10.41 -20.31
N GLU A 48 -11.32 -10.40 -21.55
CA GLU A 48 -11.16 -11.61 -22.38
C GLU A 48 -10.23 -12.64 -21.73
N THR A 49 -9.11 -12.17 -21.18
CA THR A 49 -8.08 -13.04 -20.58
C THR A 49 -8.53 -13.61 -19.23
N THR A 50 -9.17 -12.78 -18.40
CA THR A 50 -9.50 -13.14 -17.01
C THR A 50 -10.87 -13.76 -16.83
N LYS A 51 -11.70 -13.72 -17.90
CA LYS A 51 -13.07 -14.24 -17.94
C LYS A 51 -13.95 -13.68 -16.83
N ILE A 52 -13.79 -12.39 -16.51
CA ILE A 52 -14.67 -11.69 -15.56
C ILE A 52 -16.03 -11.40 -16.19
N THR A 53 -17.04 -11.22 -15.35
CA THR A 53 -18.44 -11.05 -15.79
C THR A 53 -18.79 -9.60 -16.11
N TRP A 54 -17.98 -8.62 -15.70
CA TRP A 54 -18.24 -7.20 -16.00
C TRP A 54 -18.05 -6.90 -17.49
N ASP A 55 -18.87 -5.99 -18.01
CA ASP A 55 -18.61 -5.39 -19.30
C ASP A 55 -17.40 -4.45 -19.25
N VAL A 56 -16.89 -4.08 -20.43
CA VAL A 56 -15.65 -3.30 -20.56
C VAL A 56 -15.79 -1.92 -19.93
N LYS A 57 -16.96 -1.27 -20.09
CA LYS A 57 -17.23 0.06 -19.55
C LYS A 57 -17.29 0.02 -18.02
N THR A 58 -17.99 -0.97 -17.47
CA THR A 58 -18.02 -1.19 -16.01
C THR A 58 -16.61 -1.47 -15.47
N THR A 59 -15.83 -2.31 -16.16
CA THR A 59 -14.45 -2.62 -15.76
C THR A 59 -13.59 -1.36 -15.73
N LEU A 60 -13.64 -0.53 -16.77
CA LEU A 60 -12.88 0.72 -16.86
C LEU A 60 -13.27 1.69 -15.73
N ASN A 61 -14.57 1.89 -15.51
CA ASN A 61 -15.06 2.78 -14.47
C ASN A 61 -14.61 2.33 -13.07
N ILE A 62 -14.66 1.03 -12.78
CA ILE A 62 -14.22 0.51 -11.49
C ILE A 62 -12.70 0.68 -11.32
N VAL A 63 -11.91 0.42 -12.36
CA VAL A 63 -10.45 0.62 -12.33
C VAL A 63 -10.12 2.09 -12.07
N ASN A 64 -10.76 3.02 -12.78
CA ASN A 64 -10.57 4.46 -12.57
C ASN A 64 -10.96 4.88 -11.16
N SER A 65 -12.11 4.42 -10.66
CA SER A 65 -12.53 4.72 -9.29
C SER A 65 -11.53 4.20 -8.25
N CYS A 66 -10.96 3.00 -8.46
CA CYS A 66 -9.91 2.46 -7.58
C CYS A 66 -8.63 3.31 -7.61
N ILE A 67 -8.26 3.83 -8.78
CA ILE A 67 -7.12 4.74 -8.95
C ILE A 67 -7.39 6.04 -8.19
N GLU A 68 -8.53 6.69 -8.45
CA GLU A 68 -8.92 7.96 -7.81
C GLU A 68 -8.94 7.85 -6.28
N VAL A 69 -9.57 6.80 -5.74
CA VAL A 69 -9.62 6.57 -4.27
C VAL A 69 -8.22 6.36 -3.69
N THR A 70 -7.35 5.65 -4.42
CA THR A 70 -5.98 5.40 -3.96
C THR A 70 -5.14 6.66 -4.03
N GLU A 71 -5.29 7.46 -5.08
CA GLU A 71 -4.65 8.77 -5.23
C GLU A 71 -5.13 9.75 -4.17
N GLU A 72 -6.42 9.78 -3.87
CA GLU A 72 -6.98 10.60 -2.79
C GLU A 72 -6.40 10.19 -1.43
N TYR A 73 -6.29 8.89 -1.15
CA TYR A 73 -5.63 8.39 0.06
C TYR A 73 -4.15 8.79 0.10
N ILE A 74 -3.44 8.67 -1.03
CA ILE A 74 -2.04 9.11 -1.13
C ILE A 74 -1.92 10.62 -0.89
N ARG A 75 -2.86 11.43 -1.37
CA ARG A 75 -2.88 12.89 -1.17
C ARG A 75 -3.20 13.28 0.27
N THR A 76 -4.31 12.77 0.80
CA THR A 76 -4.89 13.23 2.07
C THR A 76 -4.43 12.42 3.29
N GLY A 77 -4.03 11.17 3.10
CA GLY A 77 -3.83 10.19 4.17
C GLY A 77 -5.13 9.59 4.72
N ASN A 78 -6.29 10.02 4.22
CA ASN A 78 -7.60 9.58 4.68
C ASN A 78 -8.17 8.51 3.76
N LYS A 79 -8.68 7.42 4.33
CA LYS A 79 -9.34 6.37 3.55
C LYS A 79 -10.75 6.82 3.21
N SER A 80 -11.08 6.84 1.91
CA SER A 80 -12.44 7.12 1.47
C SER A 80 -13.41 6.04 2.00
N SER A 81 -14.57 6.49 2.50
CA SER A 81 -15.61 5.61 3.03
C SER A 81 -16.33 4.79 1.95
N SER A 82 -16.32 5.25 0.69
CA SER A 82 -17.10 4.66 -0.41
C SER A 82 -16.55 3.32 -0.94
N CYS A 83 -15.26 3.03 -0.78
CA CYS A 83 -14.64 1.77 -1.24
C CYS A 83 -13.95 0.99 -0.12
N ASN A 84 -14.30 1.30 1.13
CA ASN A 84 -13.45 1.00 2.28
C ASN A 84 -13.21 -0.50 2.51
N ALA A 85 -14.25 -1.33 2.30
CA ALA A 85 -14.20 -2.75 2.64
C ALA A 85 -13.56 -3.64 1.55
N ILE A 86 -13.66 -3.27 0.27
CA ILE A 86 -13.16 -4.11 -0.84
C ILE A 86 -11.68 -3.83 -1.10
N ILE A 87 -11.30 -2.56 -1.18
CA ILE A 87 -9.93 -2.15 -1.50
C ILE A 87 -9.01 -2.36 -0.30
N TRP A 88 -9.37 -1.86 0.89
CA TRP A 88 -8.42 -1.82 2.01
C TRP A 88 -8.35 -3.11 2.84
N ASN A 89 -9.42 -3.91 2.89
CA ASN A 89 -9.40 -5.16 3.65
C ASN A 89 -8.69 -6.29 2.90
N ASN A 90 -8.49 -6.16 1.58
CA ASN A 90 -7.75 -7.13 0.78
C ASN A 90 -6.33 -6.62 0.50
N LYS A 91 -5.36 -7.09 1.29
CA LYS A 91 -3.95 -6.68 1.19
C LYS A 91 -3.35 -6.92 -0.19
N MET A 92 -3.73 -8.02 -0.86
CA MET A 92 -3.24 -8.34 -2.20
C MET A 92 -3.76 -7.35 -3.24
N LEU A 93 -5.07 -7.07 -3.21
CA LEU A 93 -5.70 -6.10 -4.10
C LEU A 93 -5.14 -4.70 -3.88
N ASN A 94 -5.05 -4.25 -2.63
CA ASN A 94 -4.46 -2.96 -2.28
C ASN A 94 -3.01 -2.82 -2.82
N GLY A 95 -2.19 -3.86 -2.66
CA GLY A 95 -0.83 -3.87 -3.19
C GLY A 95 -0.74 -3.88 -4.72
N LEU A 96 -1.75 -4.40 -5.42
CA LEU A 96 -1.83 -4.35 -6.88
C LEU A 96 -2.24 -2.96 -7.37
N ILE A 97 -3.25 -2.34 -6.74
CA ILE A 97 -3.70 -0.99 -7.08
C ILE A 97 -2.59 0.02 -6.80
N GLY A 98 -1.96 -0.04 -5.62
CA GLY A 98 -0.87 0.87 -5.27
C GLY A 98 0.33 0.78 -6.22
N ARG A 99 0.71 -0.43 -6.65
CA ARG A 99 1.75 -0.62 -7.68
C ARG A 99 1.34 -0.02 -9.03
N PHE A 100 0.07 -0.16 -9.39
CA PHE A 100 -0.46 0.38 -10.63
C PHE A 100 -0.42 1.91 -10.64
N CYS A 101 -0.93 2.56 -9.59
CA CYS A 101 -0.86 4.01 -9.41
C CYS A 101 0.58 4.52 -9.45
N TYR A 102 1.52 3.82 -8.79
CA TYR A 102 2.94 4.19 -8.86
C TYR A 102 3.50 4.19 -10.30
N LYS A 103 3.12 3.20 -11.12
CA LYS A 103 3.53 3.16 -12.54
C LYS A 103 2.95 4.32 -13.34
N ILE A 104 1.70 4.71 -13.07
CA ILE A 104 1.06 5.88 -13.68
C ILE A 104 1.86 7.15 -13.34
N THR A 105 2.14 7.38 -12.05
CA THR A 105 2.91 8.55 -11.60
C THR A 105 4.30 8.61 -12.23
N LYS A 106 5.05 7.50 -12.19
CA LYS A 106 6.42 7.44 -12.75
C LYS A 106 6.46 7.76 -14.25
N ARG A 107 5.41 7.36 -15.00
CA ARG A 107 5.34 7.66 -16.43
C ARG A 107 5.06 9.14 -16.70
N VAL A 108 4.18 9.76 -15.91
CA VAL A 108 3.90 11.19 -16.00
C VAL A 108 5.17 11.99 -15.72
N GLU A 109 5.94 11.60 -14.70
CA GLU A 109 7.25 12.20 -14.38
C GLU A 109 8.22 12.12 -15.58
N SER A 110 8.39 10.93 -16.18
CA SER A 110 9.30 10.76 -17.32
C SER A 110 8.89 11.56 -18.57
N GLN A 111 7.59 11.74 -18.80
CA GLN A 111 7.09 12.52 -19.93
C GLN A 111 7.30 14.03 -19.72
N GLN A 112 7.26 14.48 -18.47
CA GLN A 112 7.43 15.88 -18.13
C GLN A 112 8.89 16.34 -18.15
N GLU A 113 9.82 15.49 -17.69
CA GLU A 113 11.27 15.74 -17.84
C GLU A 113 11.67 15.89 -19.31
N THR A 114 11.08 15.08 -20.20
CA THR A 114 11.34 15.14 -21.65
C THR A 114 10.80 16.44 -22.30
N MET A 115 9.72 17.02 -21.75
CA MET A 115 9.15 18.28 -22.23
C MET A 115 9.89 19.52 -21.69
N GLU A 116 10.40 19.48 -20.45
CA GLU A 116 11.23 20.56 -19.90
C GLU A 116 12.58 20.70 -20.64
N ASP A 117 13.17 19.59 -21.10
CA ASP A 117 14.40 19.61 -21.90
C ASP A 117 14.20 20.19 -23.31
N LEU A 118 13.01 20.04 -23.92
CA LEU A 118 12.69 20.58 -25.25
C LEU A 118 12.35 22.07 -25.24
N MET A 119 11.99 22.65 -24.09
CA MET A 119 11.68 24.08 -23.98
C MET A 119 12.88 24.97 -23.66
N ASN A 120 14.07 24.38 -23.46
CA ASN A 120 15.31 25.12 -23.18
C ASN A 120 16.23 25.29 -24.41
N ASP A 121 15.86 24.78 -25.58
CA ASP A 121 16.61 25.02 -26.81
C ASP A 121 15.96 26.18 -27.60
N ASP A 122 16.74 27.25 -27.72
CA ASP A 122 16.34 28.55 -28.23
C ASP A 122 16.09 28.48 -29.75
N GLY A 123 14.87 28.85 -30.16
CA GLY A 123 14.51 29.15 -31.54
C GLY A 123 13.89 28.01 -32.34
N ILE A 124 12.56 28.06 -32.52
CA ILE A 124 11.96 28.29 -33.84
C ILE A 124 10.46 28.58 -33.70
N GLU A 125 10.12 29.66 -34.38
CA GLU A 125 8.83 30.26 -34.69
C GLU A 125 7.80 29.24 -35.23
N ASN A 126 6.64 29.21 -34.57
CA ASN A 126 5.30 29.13 -35.16
C ASN A 126 5.11 28.25 -36.42
N ILE A 127 4.75 26.97 -36.25
CA ILE A 127 3.94 26.24 -37.26
C ILE A 127 2.76 25.57 -36.55
N LEU A 128 1.68 26.32 -36.44
CA LEU A 128 0.33 25.79 -36.43
C LEU A 128 0.09 25.08 -37.77
N SER A 129 -0.11 23.77 -37.74
CA SER A 129 -0.85 23.05 -38.78
C SER A 129 -1.62 21.92 -38.13
N THR A 130 -2.83 22.28 -37.74
CA THR A 130 -4.09 21.61 -38.11
C THR A 130 -3.92 20.22 -38.76
N ASP A 131 -4.30 19.20 -38.01
CA ASP A 131 -5.30 18.25 -38.52
C ASP A 131 -6.20 17.80 -37.38
N GLN A 132 -7.41 18.36 -37.39
CA GLN A 132 -8.57 17.91 -36.64
C GLN A 132 -8.91 16.47 -37.04
N VAL A 133 -8.98 15.56 -36.07
CA VAL A 133 -10.17 14.72 -35.96
C VAL A 133 -10.71 14.86 -34.54
N VAL A 134 -11.82 15.58 -34.49
CA VAL A 134 -12.69 15.80 -33.36
C VAL A 134 -13.25 14.47 -32.84
N THR A 135 -12.99 14.17 -31.57
CA THR A 135 -14.05 13.66 -30.68
C THR A 135 -14.00 14.46 -29.40
N GLU A 136 -14.76 15.56 -29.41
CA GLU A 136 -15.26 16.23 -28.21
C GLU A 136 -15.88 15.20 -27.27
N THR A 137 -15.50 15.23 -26.00
CA THR A 137 -16.40 15.52 -24.86
C THR A 137 -15.65 15.21 -23.58
N PHE A 138 -14.98 16.20 -22.97
CA PHE A 138 -14.81 16.30 -21.51
C PHE A 138 -14.47 17.76 -21.15
N VAL A 139 -15.43 18.67 -21.35
CA VAL A 139 -15.42 19.95 -20.63
C VAL A 139 -16.18 19.76 -19.34
N SER A 140 -15.45 19.52 -18.25
CA SER A 140 -15.69 20.10 -16.92
C SER A 140 -14.84 19.37 -15.89
N GLN A 141 -13.58 19.78 -15.76
CA GLN A 141 -12.88 19.59 -14.50
C GLN A 141 -11.97 20.78 -14.29
N LYS A 142 -12.28 21.55 -13.24
CA LYS A 142 -11.50 22.68 -12.74
C LYS A 142 -10.01 22.43 -12.91
N ASP A 143 -9.38 23.24 -13.76
CA ASP A 143 -7.94 23.40 -13.81
C ASP A 143 -7.44 23.81 -12.43
N THR A 144 -6.98 22.83 -11.68
CA THR A 144 -6.04 23.04 -10.57
C THR A 144 -4.80 22.26 -10.95
N SER A 145 -4.08 22.74 -11.96
CA SER A 145 -2.78 22.21 -12.34
C SER A 145 -1.79 22.47 -11.20
N PHE A 146 -1.65 21.49 -10.31
CA PHE A 146 -0.63 21.52 -9.27
C PHE A 146 0.74 21.32 -9.92
N SER A 147 1.71 22.13 -9.53
CA SER A 147 3.08 21.97 -9.99
C SER A 147 3.63 20.62 -9.53
N VAL A 148 4.18 19.82 -10.44
CA VAL A 148 4.83 18.53 -10.14
C VAL A 148 5.95 18.68 -9.10
N LYS A 149 6.54 19.88 -9.01
CA LYS A 149 7.49 20.23 -7.96
C LYS A 149 6.88 20.19 -6.56
N GLU A 150 5.63 20.62 -6.40
CA GLU A 150 4.89 20.54 -5.13
C GLU A 150 4.49 19.10 -4.81
N PHE A 151 4.14 18.30 -5.82
CA PHE A 151 3.85 16.87 -5.68
C PHE A 151 5.08 16.08 -5.21
N ASN A 152 6.23 16.25 -5.87
CA ASN A 152 7.49 15.62 -5.48
C ASN A 152 7.94 16.04 -4.08
N LYS A 153 7.73 17.31 -3.72
CA LYS A 153 7.99 17.80 -2.36
C LYS A 153 7.11 17.11 -1.32
N LEU A 154 5.83 16.88 -1.62
CA LEU A 154 4.90 16.18 -0.73
C LEU A 154 5.21 14.68 -0.61
N TYR A 155 5.48 14.01 -1.74
CA TYR A 155 5.85 12.60 -1.78
C TYR A 155 7.13 12.35 -0.98
N ASN A 156 8.20 13.11 -1.26
CA ASN A 156 9.46 13.00 -0.53
C ASN A 156 9.29 13.32 0.96
N LYS A 157 8.42 14.27 1.32
CA LYS A 157 8.08 14.56 2.72
C LYS A 157 7.39 13.37 3.40
N LYS A 158 6.45 12.69 2.72
CA LYS A 158 5.81 11.47 3.25
C LYS A 158 6.78 10.30 3.36
N VAL A 159 7.61 10.06 2.36
CA VAL A 159 8.65 9.01 2.41
C VAL A 159 9.60 9.26 3.59
N LYS A 160 10.08 10.51 3.76
CA LYS A 160 10.90 10.88 4.93
C LYS A 160 10.16 10.68 6.26
N ASN A 161 8.87 11.00 6.34
CA ASN A 161 8.09 10.81 7.55
C ASN A 161 7.87 9.33 7.89
N VAL A 162 7.58 8.50 6.88
CA VAL A 162 7.46 7.03 7.07
C VAL A 162 8.79 6.44 7.53
N ASN A 163 9.90 6.86 6.91
CA ASN A 163 11.23 6.42 7.34
C ASN A 163 11.53 6.86 8.78
N HIS A 164 11.17 8.09 9.16
CA HIS A 164 11.34 8.60 10.52
C HIS A 164 10.51 7.80 11.54
N LEU A 165 9.23 7.54 11.24
CA LEU A 165 8.35 6.69 12.05
C LEU A 165 8.88 5.26 12.19
N ALA A 166 9.34 4.66 11.10
CA ALA A 166 9.95 3.33 11.12
C ALA A 166 11.22 3.29 11.97
N THR A 167 12.08 4.32 11.86
CA THR A 167 13.30 4.44 12.67
C THR A 167 12.96 4.56 14.15
N LYS A 168 12.03 5.46 14.51
CA LYS A 168 11.60 5.66 15.90
C LYS A 168 10.94 4.40 16.48
N SER A 169 10.08 3.73 15.72
CA SER A 169 9.46 2.47 16.16
C SER A 169 10.50 1.36 16.37
N LYS A 170 11.53 1.31 15.53
CA LYS A 170 12.64 0.36 15.69
C LYS A 170 13.43 0.65 16.98
N GLU A 171 13.75 1.91 17.25
CA GLU A 171 14.41 2.33 18.51
C GLU A 171 13.58 1.96 19.74
N GLU A 172 12.28 2.25 19.76
CA GLU A 172 11.39 1.90 20.88
C GLU A 172 11.32 0.38 21.13
N ILE A 173 11.31 -0.43 20.06
CA ILE A 173 11.34 -1.89 20.17
C ILE A 173 12.69 -2.38 20.71
N GLU A 174 13.80 -1.81 20.25
CA GLU A 174 15.15 -2.16 20.71
C GLU A 174 15.35 -1.80 22.18
N ASP A 175 14.92 -0.62 22.62
CA ASP A 175 14.98 -0.18 24.01
C ASP A 175 14.13 -1.09 24.92
N THR A 176 12.92 -1.43 24.48
CA THR A 176 12.04 -2.36 25.22
C THR A 176 12.69 -3.73 25.37
N ARG A 177 13.26 -4.27 24.28
CA ARG A 177 13.96 -5.57 24.31
C ARG A 177 15.18 -5.53 25.22
N LYS A 178 15.98 -4.46 25.15
CA LYS A 178 17.17 -4.29 26.01
C LYS A 178 16.78 -4.31 27.49
N LYS A 179 15.70 -3.61 27.85
CA LYS A 179 15.18 -3.62 29.22
C LYS A 179 14.71 -5.00 29.66
N GLN A 180 13.96 -5.72 28.81
CA GLN A 180 13.53 -7.09 29.10
C GLN A 180 14.69 -8.05 29.30
N VAL A 181 15.74 -7.94 28.47
CA VAL A 181 16.95 -8.76 28.61
C VAL A 181 17.67 -8.48 29.92
N GLU A 182 17.79 -7.20 30.30
CA GLU A 182 18.38 -6.80 31.59
C GLU A 182 17.59 -7.36 32.79
N GLU A 183 16.26 -7.25 32.75
CA GLU A 183 15.38 -7.83 33.80
C GLU A 183 15.55 -9.35 33.92
N ILE A 184 15.63 -10.06 32.78
CA ILE A 184 15.92 -11.51 32.77
C ILE A 184 17.29 -11.78 33.39
N PHE A 185 18.32 -11.04 33.02
CA PHE A 185 19.67 -11.23 33.54
C PHE A 185 19.75 -11.03 35.06
N GLN A 186 19.06 -10.02 35.59
CA GLN A 186 18.97 -9.78 37.02
C GLN A 186 18.25 -10.92 37.77
N LEU A 187 17.15 -11.44 37.20
CA LEU A 187 16.46 -12.59 37.77
C LEU A 187 17.33 -13.85 37.78
N TRP A 188 18.07 -14.10 36.69
CA TRP A 188 19.01 -15.21 36.59
C TRP A 188 20.12 -15.11 37.62
N SER A 189 20.75 -13.94 37.76
CA SER A 189 21.82 -13.73 38.76
C SER A 189 21.30 -13.92 40.20
N LYS A 190 20.08 -13.45 40.48
CA LYS A 190 19.45 -13.67 41.80
C LYS A 190 19.18 -15.15 42.08
N LEU A 191 18.72 -15.89 41.07
CA LEU A 191 18.47 -17.33 41.18
C LEU A 191 19.77 -18.10 41.43
N GLU A 192 20.81 -17.80 40.65
CA GLU A 192 22.13 -18.41 40.79
C GLU A 192 22.71 -18.23 42.20
N LYS A 193 22.66 -17.00 42.72
CA LYS A 193 23.10 -16.70 44.09
C LYS A 193 22.28 -17.47 45.14
N THR A 194 20.97 -17.57 44.95
CA THR A 194 20.09 -18.31 45.87
C THR A 194 20.44 -19.81 45.88
N ILE A 195 20.68 -20.39 44.70
CA ILE A 195 21.09 -21.79 44.57
C ILE A 195 22.45 -22.03 45.24
N GLU A 196 23.41 -21.12 45.06
CA GLU A 196 24.72 -21.22 45.69
C GLU A 196 24.64 -21.12 47.21
N ASP A 197 23.86 -20.18 47.75
CA ASP A 197 23.64 -20.02 49.18
C ASP A 197 23.00 -21.28 49.80
N GLU A 198 21.97 -21.85 49.18
CA GLU A 198 21.35 -23.10 49.63
C GLU A 198 22.30 -24.30 49.52
N SER A 199 23.05 -24.40 48.43
CA SER A 199 24.05 -25.46 48.24
C SER A 199 25.15 -25.40 49.30
N ASN A 200 25.57 -24.20 49.69
CA ASN A 200 26.53 -23.98 50.77
C ASN A 200 25.96 -24.39 52.14
N LYS A 201 24.68 -24.13 52.41
CA LYS A 201 24.01 -24.61 53.64
C LYS A 201 23.96 -26.13 53.69
N ILE A 202 23.56 -26.79 52.60
CA ILE A 202 23.50 -28.25 52.49
C ILE A 202 24.89 -28.85 52.74
N ARG A 203 25.94 -28.30 52.12
CA ARG A 203 27.33 -28.74 52.31
C ARG A 203 27.76 -28.68 53.77
N LYS A 204 27.48 -27.56 54.46
CA LYS A 204 27.79 -27.40 55.89
C LYS A 204 27.04 -28.41 56.77
N ILE A 205 25.79 -28.75 56.42
CA ILE A 205 25.03 -29.78 57.13
C ILE A 205 25.70 -31.16 56.92
N TYR A 206 26.05 -31.49 55.68
CA TYR A 206 26.72 -32.75 55.33
C TYR A 206 28.06 -32.92 56.06
N GLU A 207 28.89 -31.87 56.11
CA GLU A 207 30.16 -31.86 56.85
C GLU A 207 29.98 -32.05 58.36
N LYS A 208 28.89 -31.54 58.94
CA LYS A 208 28.58 -31.77 60.36
C LYS A 208 28.17 -33.22 60.63
N PHE A 209 27.39 -33.82 59.72
CA PHE A 209 26.99 -35.23 59.84
C PHE A 209 28.19 -36.18 59.71
N ASN A 210 29.11 -35.94 58.77
CA ASN A 210 30.30 -36.78 58.57
C ASN A 210 31.37 -36.66 59.68
N LYS A 211 31.18 -35.77 60.68
CA LYS A 211 32.08 -35.64 61.84
C LYS A 211 31.63 -36.47 63.06
N PHE A 212 30.47 -37.12 62.97
CA PHE A 212 29.97 -38.09 63.94
C PHE A 212 30.09 -39.51 63.36
#